data_AF-A0A7R9ZBD1-F1
#
_entry.id   AF-A0A7R9ZBD1-F1
#
_cell.length_a   1.000
_cell.length_b   1.000
_cell.length_c   1.000
_cell.angle_alpha   90.00
_cell.angle_beta   90.00
_cell.angle_gamma   90.00
#
_symmetry.space_group_name_H-M   'P 1'
#
loop_
_entity.id
_entity.type
_entity.pdbx_description
1 polymer ?
#
loop_
_entity_poly.entity_id
_entity_poly.type
_entity_poly.pdbx_seq_one_letter_code
_entity_poly.pdbx_strand_id
1 'polypeptide(L)'
;AQTGSGKTCAFLLPVASHLGGTSTPYPTPQLEVGDPASPRCVVMAPTRELAAQIGLEAEKLCHGSSLRAVVVYGGADQRRQVRELAYGCDVVVATPGRLTDFIDRGIVSMSYVAFL
;
A
#
# COMPACT_ATOMS: atom_id res chain seq x y z
N ALA A 1 -18.25 -7.01 8.55
CA ALA A 1 -17.71 -8.25 7.94
C ALA A 1 -16.58 -8.77 8.82
N GLN A 2 -16.58 -10.06 9.17
CA GLN A 2 -15.65 -10.63 10.15
C GLN A 2 -14.24 -10.84 9.57
N THR A 3 -13.22 -10.45 10.32
CA THR A 3 -11.79 -10.69 10.07
C THR A 3 -11.46 -12.17 10.28
N GLY A 4 -10.49 -12.72 9.55
CA GLY A 4 -10.09 -14.13 9.64
C GLY A 4 -10.69 -15.10 8.61
N SER A 5 -11.49 -14.63 7.64
CA SER A 5 -12.07 -15.50 6.59
C SER A 5 -11.29 -15.54 5.26
N GLY A 6 -10.02 -15.13 5.25
CA GLY A 6 -9.18 -15.14 4.04
C GLY A 6 -9.47 -14.06 2.98
N LYS A 7 -10.37 -13.10 3.25
CA LYS A 7 -10.72 -12.01 2.30
C LYS A 7 -9.52 -11.13 1.93
N THR A 8 -8.67 -10.79 2.89
CA THR A 8 -7.46 -10.00 2.65
C THR A 8 -6.54 -10.71 1.66
N CYS A 9 -6.31 -12.01 1.84
CA CYS A 9 -5.57 -12.82 0.88
C CYS A 9 -6.32 -12.95 -0.45
N ALA A 10 -7.65 -13.05 -0.45
CA ALA A 10 -8.44 -13.21 -1.68
C ALA A 10 -8.32 -12.00 -2.64
N PHE A 11 -8.15 -10.77 -2.11
CA PHE A 11 -7.91 -9.59 -2.94
C PHE A 11 -6.42 -9.33 -3.19
N LEU A 12 -5.55 -9.59 -2.20
CA LEU A 12 -4.12 -9.32 -2.33
C LEU A 12 -3.36 -10.39 -3.12
N LEU A 13 -3.78 -11.65 -3.14
CA LEU A 13 -3.13 -12.72 -3.92
C LEU A 13 -3.23 -12.51 -5.43
N PRO A 14 -4.39 -12.21 -6.04
CA PRO A 14 -4.44 -11.93 -7.47
C PRO A 14 -3.65 -10.66 -7.79
N VAL A 15 -3.70 -9.63 -6.94
CA VAL A 15 -2.88 -8.41 -7.10
C VAL A 15 -1.40 -8.77 -7.06
N ALA A 16 -0.93 -9.49 -6.04
CA ALA A 16 0.48 -9.88 -5.91
C ALA A 16 0.94 -10.78 -7.06
N SER A 17 0.10 -11.72 -7.51
CA SER A 17 0.36 -12.58 -8.66
C SER A 17 0.40 -11.78 -9.97
N HIS A 18 -0.46 -10.78 -10.15
CA HIS A 18 -0.46 -9.91 -11.32
C HIS A 18 0.75 -8.97 -11.34
N LEU A 19 1.11 -8.41 -10.17
CA LEU A 19 2.24 -7.51 -10.01
C LEU A 19 3.60 -8.22 -10.06
N GLY A 20 3.65 -9.51 -9.68
CA GLY A 20 4.86 -10.34 -9.68
C GLY A 20 5.03 -11.24 -10.92
N GLY A 21 3.96 -11.52 -11.66
CA GLY A 21 3.95 -12.48 -12.78
C GLY A 21 3.86 -11.88 -14.19
N THR A 22 3.75 -10.56 -14.34
CA THR A 22 3.58 -9.96 -15.66
C THR A 22 4.90 -9.68 -16.37
N SER A 23 5.13 -10.40 -17.47
CA SER A 23 6.10 -10.07 -18.53
C SER A 23 5.75 -8.78 -19.30
N THR A 24 4.68 -8.10 -18.91
CA THR A 24 4.35 -6.73 -19.33
C THR A 24 4.67 -5.80 -18.16
N PRO A 25 5.64 -4.89 -18.29
CA PRO A 25 5.94 -3.96 -17.21
C PRO A 25 4.73 -3.05 -17.05
N TYR A 26 3.88 -3.31 -16.04
CA TYR A 26 3.18 -2.20 -15.41
C TYR A 26 4.28 -1.21 -15.06
N PRO A 27 4.19 0.05 -15.49
CA PRO A 27 5.28 1.01 -15.32
C PRO A 27 5.67 1.02 -13.85
N THR A 28 6.77 0.34 -13.54
CA THR A 28 7.40 0.40 -12.23
C THR A 28 7.97 1.80 -12.23
N PRO A 29 7.42 2.72 -11.41
CA PRO A 29 7.90 4.07 -11.43
C PRO A 29 9.37 4.03 -11.05
N GLN A 30 10.22 4.56 -11.92
CA GLN A 30 11.62 4.82 -11.60
C GLN A 30 11.62 6.02 -10.65
N LEU A 31 11.30 5.76 -9.37
CA LEU A 31 11.21 6.80 -8.36
C LEU A 31 12.62 7.26 -8.01
N GLU A 32 12.89 8.53 -8.23
CA GLU A 32 14.08 9.19 -7.71
C GLU A 32 13.89 9.55 -6.22
N VAL A 33 15.01 9.85 -5.56
CA VAL A 33 14.99 10.29 -4.16
C VAL A 33 14.26 11.64 -4.09
N GLY A 34 13.04 11.62 -3.55
CA GLY A 34 12.17 12.80 -3.45
C GLY A 34 10.84 12.65 -4.18
N ASP A 35 10.68 11.61 -5.00
CA ASP A 35 9.42 11.36 -5.70
C ASP A 35 8.31 10.85 -4.75
N PRO A 36 7.04 11.15 -5.07
CA PRO A 36 5.91 10.60 -4.33
C PRO A 36 5.86 9.07 -4.44
N ALA A 37 5.56 8.41 -3.32
CA ALA A 37 5.26 6.98 -3.36
C ALA A 37 4.05 6.71 -4.26
N SER A 38 4.17 5.74 -5.16
CA SER A 38 3.20 5.51 -6.23
C SER A 38 2.64 4.08 -6.16
N PRO A 39 1.76 3.79 -5.18
CA PRO A 39 1.17 2.46 -5.01
C PRO A 39 0.36 2.03 -6.23
N ARG A 40 0.39 0.73 -6.48
CA ARG A 40 -0.38 0.04 -7.55
C ARG A 40 -1.71 -0.50 -7.01
N CYS A 41 -1.77 -0.73 -5.69
CA CYS A 41 -2.94 -1.18 -4.96
C CYS A 41 -3.14 -0.34 -3.71
N VAL A 42 -4.38 0.07 -3.46
CA VAL A 42 -4.79 0.84 -2.28
C VAL A 42 -5.86 0.04 -1.56
N VAL A 43 -5.70 -0.17 -0.25
CA VAL A 43 -6.70 -0.83 0.60
C VAL A 43 -7.17 0.15 1.66
N MET A 44 -8.44 0.51 1.60
CA MET A 44 -9.03 1.47 2.52
C MET A 44 -9.61 0.78 3.77
N ALA A 45 -9.23 1.26 4.95
CA ALA A 45 -9.74 0.81 6.24
C ALA A 45 -10.34 1.98 7.03
N PRO A 46 -11.48 1.80 7.73
CA PRO A 46 -12.15 2.88 8.44
C PRO A 46 -11.48 3.24 9.77
N THR A 47 -10.67 2.34 10.32
CA THR A 47 -9.99 2.53 11.62
C THR A 47 -8.52 2.16 11.52
N ARG A 48 -7.73 2.72 12.43
CA ARG A 48 -6.32 2.37 12.59
C ARG A 48 -6.12 0.89 12.89
N GLU A 49 -6.95 0.34 13.76
CA GLU A 49 -6.87 -1.03 14.22
C GLU A 49 -7.11 -2.00 13.05
N LEU A 50 -8.09 -1.70 12.17
CA LEU A 50 -8.32 -2.50 10.98
C LEU A 50 -7.20 -2.33 9.94
N ALA A 51 -6.70 -1.11 9.74
CA ALA A 51 -5.58 -0.84 8.84
C ALA A 51 -4.33 -1.63 9.26
N ALA A 52 -4.02 -1.64 10.57
CA ALA A 52 -2.89 -2.39 11.11
C ALA A 52 -3.06 -3.91 10.92
N GLN A 53 -4.26 -4.44 11.16
CA GLN A 53 -4.54 -5.87 10.92
C GLN A 53 -4.38 -6.26 9.46
N ILE A 54 -4.96 -5.49 8.53
CA ILE A 54 -4.80 -5.73 7.09
C ILE A 54 -3.34 -5.60 6.67
N GLY A 55 -2.63 -4.61 7.22
CA GLY A 55 -1.22 -4.36 6.97
C GLY A 55 -0.33 -5.54 7.32
N LEU A 56 -0.52 -6.16 8.49
CA LEU A 56 0.22 -7.35 8.91
C LEU A 56 0.02 -8.52 7.93
N GLU A 57 -1.20 -8.71 7.43
CA GLU A 57 -1.47 -9.75 6.43
C GLU A 57 -0.87 -9.40 5.06
N ALA A 58 -0.89 -8.12 4.66
CA ALA A 58 -0.27 -7.65 3.42
C ALA A 58 1.27 -7.82 3.45
N GLU A 59 1.92 -7.51 4.57
CA GLU A 59 3.35 -7.71 4.77
C GLU A 59 3.74 -9.19 4.67
N LYS A 60 2.96 -10.09 5.28
CA LYS A 60 3.18 -11.55 5.16
C LYS A 60 3.07 -12.02 3.72
N LEU A 61 2.10 -11.50 2.97
CA LEU A 61 1.90 -11.87 1.56
C LEU A 61 2.99 -11.32 0.65
N CYS A 62 3.54 -10.15 0.96
CA CYS A 62 4.65 -9.56 0.21
C CYS A 62 6.01 -10.18 0.59
N HIS A 63 6.11 -10.88 1.73
CA HIS A 63 7.34 -11.48 2.20
C HIS A 63 7.92 -12.48 1.19
N GLY A 64 9.18 -12.31 0.80
CA GLY A 64 9.85 -13.14 -0.21
C GLY A 64 9.53 -12.77 -1.66
N SER A 65 8.74 -11.71 -1.89
CA SER A 65 8.50 -11.12 -3.22
C SER A 65 9.26 -9.80 -3.40
N SER A 66 9.23 -9.24 -4.61
CA SER A 66 9.71 -7.88 -4.88
C SER A 66 8.70 -6.78 -4.49
N LEU A 67 7.52 -7.15 -3.99
CA LEU A 67 6.46 -6.22 -3.65
C LEU A 67 6.64 -5.66 -2.24
N ARG A 68 6.26 -4.40 -2.04
CA ARG A 68 6.29 -3.74 -0.74
C ARG A 68 4.93 -3.21 -0.31
N ALA A 69 4.48 -3.64 0.86
CA ALA A 69 3.30 -3.12 1.53
C ALA A 69 3.68 -2.03 2.56
N VAL A 70 2.92 -0.94 2.61
CA VAL A 70 3.08 0.12 3.61
C VAL A 70 1.72 0.46 4.23
N VAL A 71 1.69 0.70 5.54
CA VAL A 71 0.47 1.03 6.27
C VAL A 71 0.50 2.49 6.73
N VAL A 72 -0.56 3.25 6.42
CA VAL A 72 -0.67 4.67 6.79
C VAL A 72 -1.99 4.97 7.49
N TYR A 73 -1.94 5.64 8.63
CA TYR A 73 -3.13 6.04 9.37
C TYR A 73 -2.87 7.22 10.32
N GLY A 74 -3.94 7.92 10.68
CA GLY A 74 -3.92 9.04 11.64
C GLY A 74 -3.56 8.63 13.07
N GLY A 75 -3.15 9.60 13.89
CA GLY A 75 -2.87 9.37 15.32
C GLY A 75 -1.58 8.61 15.63
N ALA A 76 -0.69 8.47 14.65
CA ALA A 76 0.65 7.88 14.80
C ALA A 76 1.72 8.73 14.11
N ASP A 77 2.99 8.45 14.43
CA ASP A 77 4.14 9.18 13.91
C ASP A 77 4.14 9.24 12.38
N GLN A 78 3.90 10.45 11.88
CA GLN A 78 3.82 10.72 10.47
C GLN A 78 5.19 10.60 9.78
N ARG A 79 6.28 11.00 10.46
CA ARG A 79 7.63 10.98 9.88
C ARG A 79 8.08 9.55 9.61
N ARG A 80 7.73 8.63 10.50
CA ARG A 80 7.95 7.19 10.28
C ARG A 80 7.21 6.70 9.03
N GLN A 81 5.93 7.03 8.88
CA GLN A 81 5.13 6.61 7.72
C GLN A 81 5.66 7.19 6.40
N VAL A 82 6.08 8.46 6.39
CA VAL A 82 6.71 9.10 5.22
C VAL A 82 8.01 8.39 4.85
N ARG A 83 8.85 8.07 5.84
CA ARG A 83 10.09 7.32 5.60
C ARG A 83 9.83 5.94 5.02
N GLU A 84 8.83 5.24 5.56
CA GLU A 84 8.44 3.95 5.00
C GLU A 84 8.01 4.10 3.54
N LEU A 85 7.15 5.05 3.20
CA LEU A 85 6.76 5.32 1.82
C LEU A 85 7.94 5.66 0.90
N ALA A 86 8.93 6.41 1.39
CA ALA A 86 10.10 6.82 0.62
C ALA A 86 11.00 5.65 0.17
N TYR A 87 10.96 4.49 0.83
CA TYR A 87 11.65 3.29 0.35
C TYR A 87 10.85 2.52 -0.73
N GLY A 88 9.71 3.07 -1.22
CA GLY A 88 8.85 2.48 -2.27
C GLY A 88 7.58 1.81 -1.73
N CYS A 89 6.49 1.86 -2.49
CA CYS A 89 5.22 1.27 -2.06
C CYS A 89 4.46 0.73 -3.25
N ASP A 90 4.12 -0.56 -3.23
CA ASP A 90 3.29 -1.21 -4.23
C ASP A 90 1.85 -1.39 -3.75
N VAL A 91 1.71 -1.68 -2.45
CA VAL A 91 0.43 -1.84 -1.78
C VAL A 91 0.40 -0.87 -0.61
N VAL A 92 -0.57 0.04 -0.59
CA VAL A 92 -0.79 0.92 0.57
C VAL A 92 -2.07 0.51 1.29
N VAL A 93 -2.00 0.30 2.60
CA VAL A 93 -3.17 0.09 3.46
C VAL A 93 -3.39 1.36 4.26
N ALA A 94 -4.53 2.02 4.09
CA ALA A 94 -4.70 3.38 4.55
C ALA A 94 -6.03 3.66 5.26
N THR A 95 -6.02 4.58 6.23
CA THR A 95 -7.26 5.28 6.64
C THR A 95 -7.51 6.51 5.75
N PRO A 96 -8.77 6.84 5.42
CA PRO A 96 -9.09 7.89 4.46
C PRO A 96 -8.40 9.23 4.74
N GLY A 97 -8.55 9.75 5.96
CA GLY A 97 -8.00 11.07 6.29
C GLY A 97 -6.48 11.16 6.18
N ARG A 98 -5.75 10.07 6.47
CA ARG A 98 -4.28 10.06 6.33
C ARG A 98 -3.84 9.92 4.88
N LEU A 99 -4.56 9.12 4.09
CA LEU A 99 -4.26 8.99 2.66
C LEU A 99 -4.45 10.32 1.95
N THR A 100 -5.58 11.02 2.20
CA THR A 100 -5.85 12.33 1.64
C THR A 100 -4.77 13.35 2.02
N ASP A 101 -4.38 13.44 3.30
CA ASP A 101 -3.26 14.29 3.73
C ASP A 101 -1.95 14.01 2.96
N PHE A 102 -1.65 12.73 2.71
CA PHE A 102 -0.43 12.36 1.97
C PHE A 102 -0.52 12.64 0.47
N ILE A 103 -1.70 12.53 -0.14
CA ILE A 103 -1.94 12.90 -1.53
C ILE A 103 -1.80 14.42 -1.69
N ASP A 104 -2.48 15.19 -0.83
CA ASP A 104 -2.49 16.66 -0.90
C ASP A 104 -1.08 17.27 -0.73
N ARG A 105 -0.21 16.56 0.01
CA ARG A 105 1.18 16.97 0.25
C ARG A 105 2.17 16.42 -0.77
N GLY A 106 1.71 15.68 -1.78
CA GLY A 106 2.58 15.06 -2.78
C GLY A 106 3.49 13.97 -2.21
N ILE A 107 3.14 13.37 -1.07
CA ILE A 107 3.87 12.24 -0.48
C ILE A 107 3.47 10.94 -1.17
N VAL A 108 2.19 10.82 -1.56
CA VAL A 108 1.64 9.69 -2.29
C VAL A 108 1.01 10.18 -3.59
N SER A 109 1.28 9.49 -4.68
CA SER A 109 0.65 9.69 -5.99
C SER A 109 -0.28 8.52 -6.31
N MET A 110 -1.47 8.83 -6.80
CA MET A 110 -2.45 7.82 -7.21
C MET A 110 -2.36 7.46 -8.70
N SER A 111 -1.36 7.99 -9.42
CA SER A 111 -1.25 7.86 -10.89
C SER A 111 -1.13 6.42 -11.40
N TYR A 112 -0.67 5.50 -10.56
CA TYR A 112 -0.42 4.09 -10.93
C TYR A 112 -1.37 3.10 -10.26
N VAL A 113 -2.41 3.58 -9.58
CA VAL A 113 -3.36 2.74 -8.85
C VAL A 113 -4.26 2.02 -9.87
N ALA A 114 -4.14 0.69 -9.90
CA ALA A 114 -4.96 -0.19 -10.73
C ALA A 114 -6.02 -0.95 -9.90
N PHE A 115 -5.83 -1.03 -8.58
CA PHE A 115 -6.69 -1.78 -7.66
C PHE A 115 -7.03 -0.94 -6.43
N LEU A 116 -8.30 -0.96 -6.03
CA LEU A 116 -8.86 -0.20 -4.90
C LEU A 116 -9.84 -1.05 -4.08
#